data_AF-A0A7V1FW80-F1
#
_entry.id   AF-A0A7V1FW80-F1
#
_cell.length_a   1.000
_cell.length_b   1.000
_cell.length_c   1.000
_cell.angle_alpha   90.00
_cell.angle_beta   90.00
_cell.angle_gamma   90.00
#
_symmetry.space_group_name_H-M   'P 1'
#
loop_
_entity.id
_entity.type
_entity.pdbx_description
1 polymer ?
#
loop_
_entity_poly.entity_id
_entity_poly.type
_entity_poly.pdbx_seq_one_letter_code
_entity_poly.pdbx_strand_id
1 'polypeptide(L)'
;MVGKVPEGVLVYMRTADGNDALTWIDKEGNSVTESQFAILRAAECTPDEPAIPRQDRHHELVRKGVELIMEEEKLIGGQLGRPSGARFRTFDRLKQFIQSIGDERNLFITDEFIRSVEKAVNDIYRYPLRQLAVDTLNRQLRSGISDKNLAHLVVTLREDGRLCIIHEEEAAHEPRIICSMGLSGAGP
;
A
#
# COMPACT_ATOMS: atom_id res chain seq x y z
N MET A 1 -16.79 15.56 27.15
CA MET A 1 -16.91 14.15 27.57
C MET A 1 -15.97 13.35 26.70
N VAL A 2 -14.80 12.98 27.21
CA VAL A 2 -13.85 12.12 26.48
C VAL A 2 -14.47 10.74 26.46
N GLY A 3 -14.95 10.30 25.30
CA GLY A 3 -15.53 8.97 25.13
C GLY A 3 -14.47 7.92 25.48
N LYS A 4 -14.87 6.92 26.26
CA LYS A 4 -14.00 5.82 26.68
C LYS A 4 -13.38 5.17 25.43
N VAL A 5 -12.06 5.22 25.31
CA VAL A 5 -11.30 4.61 24.21
C VAL A 5 -11.54 3.09 24.26
N PRO A 6 -12.05 2.45 23.20
CA PRO A 6 -12.24 1.00 23.15
C PRO A 6 -10.95 0.23 23.46
N GLU A 7 -11.02 -0.72 24.38
CA GLU A 7 -9.88 -1.61 24.63
C GLU A 7 -9.72 -2.59 23.48
N GLY A 8 -8.49 -3.02 23.20
CA GLY A 8 -8.20 -3.98 22.14
C GLY A 8 -6.77 -3.89 21.65
N VAL A 9 -6.56 -3.99 20.34
CA VAL A 9 -5.23 -3.94 19.71
C VAL A 9 -5.21 -3.06 18.47
N LEU A 10 -4.06 -2.43 18.25
CA LEU A 10 -3.67 -1.79 17.00
C LEU A 10 -2.75 -2.73 16.24
N VAL A 11 -2.97 -2.87 14.94
CA VAL A 11 -2.12 -3.66 14.04
C VAL A 11 -1.66 -2.77 12.91
N TYR A 12 -0.35 -2.57 12.80
CA TYR A 12 0.30 -1.96 11.66
C TYR A 12 0.97 -3.04 10.82
N MET A 13 0.55 -3.18 9.57
CA MET A 13 1.04 -4.20 8.65
C MET A 13 1.47 -3.57 7.33
N ARG A 14 2.53 -4.12 6.73
CA ARG A 14 2.84 -3.93 5.32
C ARG A 14 2.26 -5.10 4.54
N THR A 15 1.39 -4.81 3.58
CA THR A 15 0.76 -5.83 2.74
C THR A 15 1.76 -6.42 1.74
N ALA A 16 1.38 -7.51 1.08
CA ALA A 16 2.17 -8.13 0.02
C ALA A 16 2.51 -7.16 -1.12
N ASP A 17 1.61 -6.23 -1.42
CA ASP A 17 1.80 -5.20 -2.43
C ASP A 17 2.64 -4.00 -1.96
N GLY A 18 3.14 -4.05 -0.71
CA GLY A 18 3.95 -2.99 -0.12
C GLY A 18 3.14 -1.81 0.44
N ASN A 19 1.81 -1.92 0.53
CA ASN A 19 0.97 -0.88 1.13
C ASN A 19 1.05 -0.96 2.66
N ASP A 20 1.02 0.21 3.30
CA ASP A 20 0.93 0.32 4.76
C ASP A 20 -0.55 0.34 5.18
N ALA A 21 -0.94 -0.57 6.06
CA ALA A 21 -2.30 -0.73 6.57
C ALA A 21 -2.31 -0.71 8.09
N LEU A 22 -3.24 0.05 8.67
CA LEU A 22 -3.36 0.24 10.12
C LEU A 22 -4.82 0.02 10.52
N THR A 23 -5.06 -0.89 11.46
CA THR A 23 -6.41 -1.21 11.94
C THR A 23 -6.44 -1.28 13.45
N TRP A 24 -7.61 -0.96 14.03
CA TRP A 24 -7.90 -1.09 15.45
C TRP A 24 -9.02 -2.10 15.65
N ILE A 25 -8.71 -3.15 16.40
CA ILE A 25 -9.64 -4.22 16.76
C ILE A 25 -9.99 -4.10 18.24
N ASP A 26 -11.28 -4.11 18.59
CA ASP A 26 -11.72 -4.09 19.99
C ASP A 26 -11.50 -5.45 20.70
N LYS A 27 -11.76 -5.50 22.00
CA LYS A 27 -11.61 -6.72 22.81
C LYS A 27 -12.57 -7.85 22.42
N GLU A 28 -13.70 -7.54 21.79
CA GLU A 28 -14.64 -8.50 21.21
C GLU A 28 -14.13 -9.07 19.87
N GLY A 29 -13.20 -8.36 19.22
CA GLY A 29 -12.61 -8.72 17.94
C GLY A 29 -13.26 -8.06 16.74
N ASN A 30 -14.02 -6.98 16.94
CA ASN A 30 -14.62 -6.19 15.86
C ASN A 30 -13.69 -5.07 15.42
N SER A 31 -13.79 -4.68 14.14
CA SER A 31 -13.11 -3.48 13.63
C SER A 31 -13.73 -2.22 14.23
N VAL A 32 -12.91 -1.41 14.90
CA VAL A 32 -13.30 -0.08 15.40
C VAL A 32 -13.13 0.96 14.29
N THR A 33 -11.94 1.01 13.67
CA THR A 33 -11.63 1.92 12.57
C THR A 33 -10.30 1.55 11.89
N GLU A 34 -10.15 1.97 10.64
CA GLU A 34 -8.87 1.98 9.91
C GLU A 34 -8.29 3.40 9.71
N SER A 35 -8.92 4.41 10.32
CA SER A 35 -8.45 5.79 10.20
C SER A 35 -7.12 5.95 10.92
N GLN A 36 -6.04 6.14 10.15
CA GLN A 36 -4.69 6.33 10.69
C GLN A 36 -4.66 7.47 11.72
N PHE A 37 -5.35 8.57 11.44
CA PHE A 37 -5.44 9.68 12.38
C PHE A 37 -6.11 9.27 13.70
N ALA A 38 -7.27 8.59 13.64
CA ALA A 38 -7.98 8.18 14.84
C ALA A 38 -7.16 7.18 15.68
N ILE A 39 -6.47 6.25 15.00
CA ILE A 39 -5.64 5.24 15.64
C ILE A 39 -4.42 5.87 16.31
N LEU A 40 -3.69 6.74 15.62
CA LEU A 40 -2.52 7.42 16.19
C LEU A 40 -2.92 8.34 17.35
N ARG A 41 -4.11 8.95 17.31
CA ARG A 41 -4.67 9.71 18.43
C ARG A 41 -5.05 8.82 19.61
N ALA A 42 -5.51 7.59 19.37
CA ALA A 42 -5.80 6.63 20.43
C ALA A 42 -4.53 6.06 21.07
N ALA A 43 -3.42 5.97 20.31
CA ALA A 43 -2.11 5.52 20.78
C ALA A 43 -1.25 6.64 21.39
N GLU A 44 -1.77 7.87 21.47
CA GLU A 44 -1.06 9.02 22.04
C GLU A 44 -0.75 8.75 23.52
N CYS A 45 0.53 8.86 23.89
CA CYS A 45 1.01 8.69 25.26
C CYS A 45 2.11 9.70 25.57
N THR A 46 2.32 9.98 26.86
CA THR A 46 3.45 10.81 27.31
C THR A 46 4.72 9.98 27.47
N PRO A 47 5.93 10.58 27.41
CA PRO A 47 7.18 9.83 27.60
C PRO A 47 7.30 9.10 28.95
N ASP A 48 6.63 9.60 29.98
CA ASP A 48 6.65 9.07 31.34
C ASP A 48 5.46 8.12 31.63
N GLU A 49 4.63 7.84 30.62
CA GLU A 49 3.47 6.97 30.76
C GLU A 49 3.92 5.52 31.03
N PRO A 50 3.50 4.91 32.15
CA PRO A 50 3.95 3.57 32.49
C PRO A 50 3.42 2.53 31.52
N ALA A 51 4.25 1.53 31.22
CA ALA A 51 3.82 0.38 30.44
C ALA A 51 2.74 -0.43 31.17
N ILE A 52 1.79 -0.96 30.40
CA ILE A 52 0.65 -1.72 30.91
C ILE A 52 0.92 -3.22 30.72
N PRO A 53 0.44 -4.10 31.62
CA PRO A 53 0.53 -5.54 31.43
C PRO A 53 -0.04 -5.98 30.09
N ARG A 54 0.64 -6.95 29.47
CA ARG A 54 0.19 -7.56 28.23
C ARG A 54 -1.18 -8.22 28.41
N GLN A 55 -2.12 -7.94 27.51
CA GLN A 55 -3.42 -8.59 27.48
C GLN A 55 -3.32 -10.06 27.05
N ASP A 56 -4.07 -10.94 27.71
CA ASP A 56 -4.06 -12.39 27.44
C ASP A 56 -4.41 -12.74 25.98
N ARG A 57 -5.40 -12.03 25.41
CA ARG A 57 -5.89 -12.26 24.04
C ARG A 57 -5.17 -11.44 22.97
N HIS A 58 -4.05 -10.78 23.28
CA HIS A 58 -3.35 -9.87 22.36
C HIS A 58 -3.09 -10.50 20.99
N HIS A 59 -2.47 -11.69 20.94
CA HIS A 59 -2.16 -12.35 19.66
C HIS A 59 -3.40 -12.82 18.89
N GLU A 60 -4.48 -13.18 19.58
CA GLU A 60 -5.75 -13.55 18.95
C GLU A 60 -6.36 -12.34 18.23
N LEU A 61 -6.39 -11.19 18.90
CA LEU A 61 -6.90 -9.95 18.32
C LEU A 61 -6.00 -9.44 17.19
N VAL A 62 -4.67 -9.58 17.33
CA VAL A 62 -3.73 -9.26 16.25
C VAL A 62 -3.99 -10.12 15.01
N ARG A 63 -4.21 -11.42 15.19
CA ARG A 63 -4.58 -12.31 14.08
C ARG A 63 -5.85 -11.83 13.37
N LYS A 64 -6.91 -11.51 14.12
CA LYS A 64 -8.16 -10.98 13.54
C LYS A 64 -7.92 -9.70 12.74
N GLY A 65 -7.09 -8.79 13.24
CA GLY A 65 -6.73 -7.56 12.52
C GLY A 65 -5.97 -7.82 11.23
N VAL A 66 -5.04 -8.78 11.23
CA VAL A 66 -4.33 -9.21 10.01
C VAL A 66 -5.28 -9.82 8.99
N GLU A 67 -6.15 -10.73 9.43
CA GLU A 67 -7.15 -11.39 8.58
C GLU A 67 -8.09 -10.36 7.92
N LEU A 68 -8.57 -9.38 8.69
CA LEU A 68 -9.40 -8.29 8.19
C LEU A 68 -8.70 -7.47 7.09
N ILE A 69 -7.46 -7.01 7.35
CA ILE A 69 -6.72 -6.23 6.35
C ILE A 69 -6.50 -7.05 5.07
N MET A 70 -6.21 -8.35 5.20
CA MET A 70 -6.01 -9.23 4.04
C MET A 70 -7.31 -9.45 3.24
N GLU A 71 -8.46 -9.53 3.89
CA GLU A 71 -9.76 -9.64 3.22
C GLU A 71 -10.12 -8.34 2.48
N GLU A 72 -9.89 -7.19 3.09
CA GLU A 72 -10.17 -5.89 2.48
C GLU A 72 -9.25 -5.57 1.29
N GLU A 73 -7.96 -5.89 1.37
CA GLU A 73 -7.04 -5.71 0.23
C GLU A 73 -7.50 -6.50 -1.00
N LYS A 74 -8.00 -7.73 -0.79
CA LYS A 74 -8.55 -8.55 -1.89
C LYS A 74 -9.76 -7.89 -2.53
N LEU A 75 -10.61 -7.24 -1.74
CA LEU A 75 -11.86 -6.62 -2.20
C LEU A 75 -11.64 -5.27 -2.89
N ILE A 76 -10.76 -4.42 -2.37
CA ILE A 76 -10.63 -3.02 -2.81
C ILE A 76 -9.70 -2.86 -4.01
N GLY A 77 -8.68 -3.71 -4.14
CA GLY A 77 -7.56 -3.50 -5.07
C GLY A 77 -7.35 -4.56 -6.16
N GLY A 78 -7.96 -5.73 -6.01
CA GLY A 78 -7.63 -6.88 -6.83
C GLY A 78 -6.10 -7.12 -6.88
N GLN A 79 -5.57 -7.56 -8.02
CA GLN A 79 -4.14 -7.87 -8.19
C GLN A 79 -3.21 -6.64 -8.12
N LEU A 80 -3.74 -5.41 -8.19
CA LEU A 80 -2.95 -4.17 -8.26
C LEU A 80 -2.90 -3.40 -6.94
N GLY A 81 -3.61 -3.86 -5.92
CA GLY A 81 -3.76 -3.16 -4.64
C GLY A 81 -4.66 -1.92 -4.73
N ARG A 82 -4.75 -1.16 -3.63
CA ARG A 82 -5.69 -0.04 -3.48
C ARG A 82 -5.64 0.98 -4.64
N PRO A 83 -6.78 1.55 -5.08
CA PRO A 83 -6.84 2.53 -6.17
C PRO A 83 -5.98 3.80 -5.97
N SER A 84 -5.73 4.17 -4.73
CA SER A 84 -4.88 5.32 -4.37
C SER A 84 -3.37 5.04 -4.46
N GLY A 85 -2.97 3.77 -4.54
CA GLY A 85 -1.58 3.34 -4.52
C GLY A 85 -0.82 3.64 -5.82
N ALA A 86 0.51 3.71 -5.73
CA ALA A 86 1.38 4.01 -6.88
C ALA A 86 1.20 3.02 -8.02
N ARG A 87 1.08 1.72 -7.70
CA ARG A 87 0.95 0.62 -8.66
C ARG A 87 -0.33 0.74 -9.49
N PHE A 88 -1.48 0.80 -8.82
CA PHE A 88 -2.78 0.98 -9.47
C PHE A 88 -2.82 2.26 -10.31
N ARG A 89 -2.48 3.41 -9.72
CA ARG A 89 -2.54 4.71 -10.42
C ARG A 89 -1.63 4.77 -11.64
N THR A 90 -0.44 4.18 -11.54
CA THR A 90 0.50 4.13 -12.66
C THR A 90 -0.02 3.22 -13.76
N PHE A 91 -0.49 2.01 -13.41
CA PHE A 91 -1.08 1.08 -14.37
C PHE A 91 -2.25 1.71 -15.14
N ASP A 92 -3.21 2.31 -14.42
CA ASP A 92 -4.41 2.90 -15.00
C ASP A 92 -4.07 4.06 -15.96
N ARG A 93 -3.18 4.97 -15.53
CA ARG A 93 -2.74 6.10 -16.37
C ARG A 93 -1.98 5.67 -17.61
N LEU A 94 -1.10 4.67 -17.51
CA LEU A 94 -0.38 4.16 -18.68
C LEU A 94 -1.30 3.45 -19.66
N LYS A 95 -2.29 2.71 -19.16
CA LYS A 95 -3.31 2.09 -20.00
C LYS A 95 -4.12 3.14 -20.75
N GLN A 96 -4.56 4.19 -20.07
CA GLN A 96 -5.25 5.33 -20.68
C GLN A 96 -4.36 6.07 -21.69
N PHE A 97 -3.08 6.26 -21.38
CA PHE A 97 -2.11 6.87 -22.28
C PHE A 97 -2.00 6.11 -23.60
N ILE A 98 -1.81 4.79 -23.56
CA ILE A 98 -1.76 3.94 -24.77
C ILE A 98 -3.07 4.07 -25.57
N GLN A 99 -4.22 4.01 -24.89
CA GLN A 99 -5.53 4.15 -25.54
C GLN A 99 -5.72 5.52 -26.19
N SER A 100 -5.27 6.60 -25.55
CA SER A 100 -5.41 7.97 -26.05
C SER A 100 -4.56 8.26 -27.29
N ILE A 101 -3.42 7.58 -27.42
CA ILE A 101 -2.52 7.74 -28.57
C ILE A 101 -3.04 6.96 -29.78
N GLY A 102 -3.62 5.77 -29.55
CA GLY A 102 -4.07 4.89 -30.62
C GLY A 102 -2.92 4.57 -31.60
N ASP A 103 -3.16 4.82 -32.88
CA ASP A 103 -2.20 4.58 -33.97
C ASP A 103 -1.32 5.79 -34.30
N GLU A 104 -1.46 6.90 -33.58
CA GLU A 104 -0.67 8.11 -33.84
C GLU A 104 0.80 7.89 -33.47
N ARG A 105 1.71 8.24 -34.39
CA ARG A 105 3.16 8.17 -34.18
C ARG A 105 3.83 9.47 -34.54
N ASN A 106 4.85 9.84 -33.77
CA ASN A 106 5.68 11.01 -34.02
C ASN A 106 7.12 10.78 -33.53
N LEU A 107 8.00 11.77 -33.71
CA LEU A 107 9.41 11.68 -33.33
C LEU A 107 9.65 11.33 -31.84
N PHE A 108 8.68 11.58 -30.97
CA PHE A 108 8.76 11.30 -29.53
C PHE A 108 7.90 10.12 -29.09
N ILE A 109 7.02 9.61 -29.95
CA ILE A 109 6.11 8.50 -29.70
C ILE A 109 6.27 7.53 -30.87
N THR A 110 7.32 6.71 -30.77
CA THR A 110 7.66 5.69 -31.76
C THR A 110 6.96 4.37 -31.42
N ASP A 111 6.86 3.46 -32.39
CA ASP A 111 6.38 2.09 -32.14
C ASP A 111 7.21 1.36 -31.07
N GLU A 112 8.52 1.61 -31.05
CA GLU A 112 9.41 1.05 -30.04
C GLU A 112 9.09 1.58 -28.64
N PHE A 113 8.84 2.88 -28.51
CA PHE A 113 8.45 3.47 -27.24
C PHE A 113 7.11 2.90 -26.75
N ILE A 114 6.09 2.84 -27.62
CA ILE A 114 4.78 2.27 -27.26
C ILE A 114 4.92 0.81 -26.81
N ARG A 115 5.67 -0.02 -27.54
CA ARG A 115 5.96 -1.41 -27.13
C ARG A 115 6.66 -1.50 -25.78
N SER A 116 7.54 -0.54 -25.47
CA SER A 116 8.23 -0.50 -24.18
C SER A 116 7.28 -0.12 -23.04
N VAL A 117 6.35 0.81 -23.29
CA VAL A 117 5.28 1.15 -22.34
C VAL A 117 4.34 -0.05 -22.11
N GLU A 118 3.92 -0.75 -23.17
CA GLU A 118 3.07 -1.95 -23.04
C GLU A 118 3.73 -3.05 -22.20
N LYS A 119 5.03 -3.30 -22.41
CA LYS A 119 5.80 -4.24 -21.57
C LYS A 119 5.83 -3.79 -20.11
N ALA A 120 6.05 -2.50 -19.86
CA ALA A 120 5.98 -1.94 -18.51
C ALA A 120 4.61 -2.13 -17.87
N VAL A 121 3.52 -1.88 -18.60
CA VAL A 121 2.14 -2.11 -18.12
C VAL A 121 1.94 -3.58 -17.73
N ASN A 122 2.42 -4.51 -18.55
CA ASN A 122 2.35 -5.94 -18.26
C ASN A 122 3.13 -6.31 -16.99
N ASP A 123 4.36 -5.80 -16.84
CA ASP A 123 5.19 -6.07 -15.66
C ASP A 123 4.57 -5.49 -14.39
N ILE A 124 3.98 -4.28 -14.44
CA ILE A 124 3.27 -3.67 -13.31
C ILE A 124 2.04 -4.49 -12.93
N TYR A 125 1.34 -5.04 -13.91
CA TYR A 125 0.17 -5.89 -13.67
C TYR A 125 0.56 -7.21 -12.99
N ARG A 126 1.66 -7.82 -13.41
CA ARG A 126 2.07 -9.16 -12.95
C ARG A 126 2.89 -9.15 -11.67
N TYR A 127 3.76 -8.16 -11.49
CA TYR A 127 4.79 -8.18 -10.45
C TYR A 127 4.68 -6.97 -9.52
N PRO A 128 5.06 -7.11 -8.24
CA PRO A 128 5.12 -5.99 -7.32
C PRO A 128 6.22 -5.01 -7.74
N LEU A 129 5.96 -3.72 -7.49
CA LEU A 129 6.94 -2.65 -7.69
C LEU A 129 8.06 -2.75 -6.65
N ARG A 130 9.29 -2.40 -7.05
CA ARG A 130 10.37 -2.17 -6.09
C ARG A 130 10.06 -0.94 -5.24
N GLN A 131 10.47 -0.94 -3.97
CA GLN A 131 10.26 0.20 -3.06
C GLN A 131 10.73 1.53 -3.65
N LEU A 132 11.91 1.54 -4.29
CA LEU A 132 12.45 2.71 -4.98
C LEU A 132 11.53 3.24 -6.09
N ALA A 133 10.90 2.35 -6.85
CA ALA A 133 9.93 2.71 -7.88
C ALA A 133 8.65 3.26 -7.23
N VAL A 134 8.15 2.62 -6.16
CA VAL A 134 7.00 3.11 -5.39
C VAL A 134 7.21 4.55 -4.92
N ASP A 135 8.36 4.83 -4.28
CA ASP A 135 8.68 6.16 -3.74
C ASP A 135 8.79 7.21 -4.86
N THR A 136 9.47 6.83 -5.96
CA THR A 136 9.66 7.71 -7.12
C THR A 136 8.33 8.03 -7.79
N LEU A 137 7.50 7.02 -8.07
CA LEU A 137 6.20 7.18 -8.70
C LEU A 137 5.24 7.99 -7.83
N ASN A 138 5.16 7.68 -6.53
CA ASN A 138 4.33 8.43 -5.59
C ASN A 138 4.71 9.91 -5.54
N ARG A 139 6.01 10.23 -5.52
CA ARG A 139 6.49 11.62 -5.55
C ARG A 139 6.04 12.31 -6.84
N GLN A 140 6.25 11.70 -8.00
CA GLN A 140 5.90 12.29 -9.30
C GLN A 140 4.39 12.42 -9.50
N LEU A 141 3.61 11.43 -9.05
CA LEU A 141 2.15 11.47 -9.08
C LEU A 141 1.58 12.58 -8.20
N ARG A 142 2.17 12.86 -7.02
CA ARG A 142 1.78 13.99 -6.18
C ARG A 142 2.14 15.34 -6.81
N SER A 143 3.24 15.41 -7.55
CA SER A 143 3.66 16.61 -8.29
C SER A 143 2.90 16.83 -9.61
N GLY A 144 1.92 15.99 -9.95
CA GLY A 144 1.10 16.18 -11.15
C GLY A 144 1.82 15.87 -12.47
N ILE A 145 2.76 14.91 -12.48
CA ILE A 145 3.44 14.46 -13.71
C ILE A 145 2.44 14.17 -14.83
N SER A 146 2.73 14.59 -16.07
CA SER A 146 1.92 14.31 -17.26
C SER A 146 1.99 12.84 -17.68
N ASP A 147 1.00 12.34 -18.41
CA ASP A 147 0.97 10.93 -18.83
C ASP A 147 2.16 10.55 -19.70
N LYS A 148 2.58 11.44 -20.61
CA LYS A 148 3.78 11.25 -21.44
C LYS A 148 5.05 11.13 -20.59
N ASN A 149 5.25 12.02 -19.63
CA ASN A 149 6.45 11.98 -18.78
C ASN A 149 6.42 10.79 -17.82
N LEU A 150 5.23 10.39 -17.37
CA LEU A 150 5.05 9.18 -16.58
C LEU A 150 5.43 7.93 -17.39
N ALA A 151 5.01 7.85 -18.65
CA ALA A 151 5.38 6.76 -19.56
C ALA A 151 6.91 6.68 -19.75
N HIS A 152 7.58 7.79 -20.01
CA HIS A 152 9.04 7.82 -20.11
C HIS A 152 9.72 7.37 -18.81
N LEU A 153 9.30 7.91 -17.67
CA LEU A 153 9.85 7.54 -16.36
C LEU A 153 9.73 6.04 -16.10
N VAL A 154 8.57 5.45 -16.40
CA VAL A 154 8.32 4.03 -16.17
C VAL A 154 9.16 3.16 -17.11
N VAL A 155 9.29 3.56 -18.39
CA VAL A 155 10.17 2.87 -19.34
C VAL A 155 11.62 2.92 -18.86
N THR A 156 12.13 4.07 -18.44
CA THR A 156 13.49 4.19 -17.89
C THR A 156 13.69 3.33 -16.65
N LEU A 157 12.74 3.35 -15.69
CA LEU A 157 12.80 2.47 -14.52
C LEU A 157 12.81 0.99 -14.90
N ARG A 158 12.09 0.61 -15.95
CA ARG A 158 12.03 -0.77 -16.45
C ARG A 158 13.36 -1.18 -17.08
N GLU A 159 13.89 -0.35 -17.96
CA GLU A 159 15.17 -0.58 -18.67
C GLU A 159 16.33 -0.70 -17.69
N ASP A 160 16.32 0.11 -16.62
CA ASP A 160 17.30 0.04 -15.54
C ASP A 160 17.14 -1.19 -14.62
N GLY A 161 16.10 -2.02 -14.81
CA GLY A 161 15.78 -3.15 -13.92
C GLY A 161 15.25 -2.72 -12.54
N ARG A 162 14.80 -1.47 -12.42
CA ARG A 162 14.41 -0.81 -11.16
C ARG A 162 12.89 -0.68 -10.97
N LEU A 163 12.08 -1.07 -11.94
CA LEU A 163 10.61 -0.96 -11.88
C LEU A 163 9.96 -2.02 -10.98
N CYS A 164 10.01 -3.29 -11.39
CA CYS A 164 9.38 -4.41 -10.70
C CYS A 164 10.41 -5.39 -10.12
N ILE A 165 9.99 -6.18 -9.14
CA ILE A 165 10.74 -7.32 -8.63
C ILE A 165 10.39 -8.53 -9.51
N ILE A 166 11.17 -8.72 -10.58
CA ILE A 166 11.06 -9.88 -11.46
C ILE A 166 12.13 -10.87 -10.98
N HIS A 167 11.73 -11.93 -10.27
CA HIS A 167 12.60 -13.05 -9.91
C HIS A 167 12.03 -14.30 -10.59
N GLU A 168 12.90 -15.17 -11.11
CA GLU A 168 12.50 -16.48 -11.67
C GLU A 168 11.96 -17.44 -10.58
N GLU A 169 12.15 -17.10 -9.30
CA GLU A 169 11.52 -17.76 -8.16
C GLU A 169 10.55 -16.78 -7.49
N GLU A 170 9.29 -17.18 -7.40
CA GLU A 170 8.16 -16.46 -6.79
C GLU A 170 8.45 -16.04 -5.35
N ALA A 171 9.08 -14.88 -5.15
CA ALA A 171 9.03 -14.21 -3.87
C ALA A 171 7.71 -13.44 -3.77
N ALA A 172 6.61 -14.19 -3.58
CA ALA A 172 5.39 -13.62 -3.04
C ALA A 172 5.79 -12.88 -1.76
N HIS A 173 5.70 -11.55 -1.75
CA HIS A 173 6.00 -10.81 -0.54
C HIS A 173 4.92 -11.15 0.47
N GLU A 174 5.26 -11.89 1.51
CA GLU A 174 4.30 -12.17 2.57
C GLU A 174 3.94 -10.86 3.28
N PRO A 175 2.67 -10.67 3.69
CA PRO A 175 2.31 -9.56 4.54
C PRO A 175 3.15 -9.59 5.82
N ARG A 176 3.71 -8.43 6.20
CA ARG A 176 4.60 -8.30 7.35
C ARG A 176 3.96 -7.42 8.41
N ILE A 177 3.75 -7.98 9.60
CA ILE A 177 3.37 -7.18 10.77
C ILE A 177 4.57 -6.30 11.13
N ILE A 178 4.41 -4.98 11.02
CA ILE A 178 5.43 -3.99 11.37
C ILE A 178 5.38 -3.68 12.86
N CYS A 179 4.16 -3.50 13.39
CA CYS A 179 3.94 -3.25 14.81
C CYS A 179 2.57 -3.80 15.24
N SER A 180 2.49 -4.23 16.49
CA SER A 180 1.21 -4.45 17.17
C SER A 180 1.28 -3.86 18.57
N MET A 181 0.19 -3.23 19.02
CA MET A 181 0.13 -2.55 20.32
C MET A 181 -1.21 -2.84 20.98
N GLY A 182 -1.20 -3.18 22.27
CA GLY A 182 -2.43 -3.29 23.05
C GLY A 182 -2.92 -1.90 23.46
N LEU A 183 -4.23 -1.67 23.37
CA LEU A 183 -4.90 -0.50 23.92
C LEU A 183 -5.78 -0.96 25.08
N SER A 184 -5.62 -0.32 26.23
CA SER A 184 -6.50 -0.49 27.39
C SER A 184 -7.11 0.85 27.75
N GLY A 185 -8.35 0.84 28.22
CA GLY A 185 -9.14 2.04 28.51
C GLY A 185 -8.74 2.73 29.80
N ALA A 186 -7.50 2.53 30.25
CA ALA A 186 -6.89 3.18 31.40
C ALA A 186 -5.91 4.25 30.90
N GLY A 187 -6.46 5.36 30.41
CA GLY A 187 -5.80 6.65 30.65
C GLY A 187 -6.13 7.09 32.10
N PRO A 188 -5.33 7.96 32.72
CA PRO A 188 -5.44 8.32 34.13
C PRO A 188 -6.82 8.82 34.57
#